data_AF-A0A7C4UF94-F1
#
_entry.id   AF-A0A7C4UF94-F1
#
_cell.length_a   1.000
_cell.length_b   1.000
_cell.length_c   1.000
_cell.angle_alpha   90.00
_cell.angle_beta   90.00
_cell.angle_gamma   90.00
#
_symmetry.space_group_name_H-M   'P 1'
#
loop_
_entity.id
_entity.type
_entity.pdbx_description
1 polymer ?
#
loop_
_entity_poly.entity_id
_entity_poly.type
_entity_poly.pdbx_seq_one_letter_code
_entity_poly.pdbx_strand_id
1 'polypeptide(L)' 'MRGLRAKAVPGLTKMLASGELRVRAAACVLLGSLGPAANDAADALQRSLNDDDAYVRFAAAKALKAIAGSKP' A
#
# COMPACT_ATOMS: atom_id res chain seq x y z
N MET A 1 -10.52 1.89 -18.02
CA MET A 1 -9.89 2.91 -17.13
C MET A 1 -8.54 2.43 -16.53
N ARG A 2 -7.57 1.98 -17.34
CA ARG A 2 -6.26 1.52 -16.81
C ARG A 2 -5.32 2.68 -16.44
N GLY A 3 -5.42 3.84 -17.12
CA GLY A 3 -4.49 4.96 -16.93
C GLY A 3 -4.63 5.75 -15.61
N LEU A 4 -5.81 5.76 -14.97
CA LEU A 4 -6.01 6.45 -13.68
C LEU A 4 -5.37 5.67 -12.52
N ARG A 5 -5.40 4.34 -12.59
CA ARG A 5 -4.91 3.45 -11.54
C ARG A 5 -3.39 3.50 -11.39
N ALA A 6 -2.65 3.55 -12.50
CA ALA A 6 -1.20 3.69 -12.47
C ALA A 6 -0.75 5.07 -11.95
N LYS A 7 -1.45 6.15 -12.31
CA LYS A 7 -1.13 7.51 -11.84
C LYS A 7 -1.38 7.71 -10.34
N ALA A 8 -2.20 6.87 -9.71
CA ALA A 8 -2.48 6.94 -8.28
C ALA A 8 -1.34 6.38 -7.41
N VAL A 9 -0.55 5.44 -7.94
CA VAL A 9 0.48 4.73 -7.15
C VAL A 9 1.48 5.70 -6.50
N PRO A 10 2.12 6.66 -7.20
CA PRO A 10 3.08 7.56 -6.57
C PRO A 10 2.47 8.44 -5.48
N GLY A 11 1.21 8.87 -5.65
CA GLY A 11 0.49 9.66 -4.66
C GLY A 11 0.18 8.86 -3.40
N LEU A 12 -0.34 7.65 -3.58
CA LEU A 12 -0.63 6.73 -2.47
C LEU A 12 0.65 6.29 -1.74
N THR A 13 1.74 6.05 -2.45
CA THR A 13 3.04 5.72 -1.85
C THR A 13 3.53 6.85 -0.93
N LYS A 14 3.34 8.12 -1.30
CA LYS A 14 3.68 9.26 -0.41
C LYS A 14 2.84 9.27 0.87
N MET A 15 1.57 8.87 0.78
CA MET A 15 0.66 8.84 1.93
C MET A 15 1.05 7.81 3.00
N LEU A 16 1.88 6.81 2.67
CA LEU A 16 2.45 5.87 3.63
C LEU A 16 3.34 6.54 4.68
N ALA A 17 3.86 7.75 4.41
CA ALA A 17 4.66 8.53 5.34
C ALA A 17 3.86 9.61 6.10
N SER A 18 2.52 9.58 6.03
CA SER A 18 1.69 10.57 6.71
C SER A 18 1.82 10.50 8.24
N GLY A 19 1.76 11.65 8.91
CA GLY A 19 1.68 11.70 10.37
C GLY A 19 0.38 11.12 10.93
N GLU A 20 -0.68 11.02 10.12
CA GLU A 20 -1.95 10.44 10.53
C GLU A 20 -2.03 8.94 10.24
N LEU A 21 -2.19 8.12 11.30
CA LEU A 21 -2.30 6.66 11.19
C LEU A 21 -3.40 6.21 10.21
N ARG A 22 -4.54 6.92 10.19
CA ARG A 22 -5.67 6.59 9.30
C ARG A 22 -5.30 6.77 7.83
N VAL A 23 -4.50 7.78 7.53
CA VAL A 23 -4.01 8.07 6.17
C VAL A 23 -3.02 6.99 5.73
N ARG A 24 -2.09 6.61 6.60
CA ARG A 24 -1.13 5.51 6.31
C ARG A 24 -1.84 4.19 6.05
N ALA A 25 -2.79 3.82 6.91
CA ALA A 25 -3.56 2.59 6.76
C ALA A 25 -4.40 2.60 5.47
N ALA A 26 -5.06 3.73 5.15
CA ALA A 26 -5.81 3.87 3.91
C ALA A 26 -4.93 3.73 2.68
N ALA A 27 -3.70 4.28 2.71
CA ALA A 27 -2.73 4.14 1.63
C ALA A 27 -2.35 2.66 1.41
N CYS A 28 -2.06 1.90 2.48
CA CYS A 28 -1.82 0.45 2.38
C CYS A 28 -2.98 -0.28 1.71
N VAL A 29 -4.22 -0.04 2.18
CA VAL A 29 -5.42 -0.70 1.64
C VAL A 29 -5.64 -0.38 0.16
N LEU A 30 -5.53 0.89 -0.22
CA LEU A 30 -5.71 1.33 -1.59
C LEU A 30 -4.64 0.74 -2.52
N LEU A 31 -3.36 0.79 -2.13
CA LEU A 31 -2.28 0.15 -2.89
C LEU A 31 -2.51 -1.35 -3.06
N GLY A 32 -2.92 -2.06 -2.01
CA GLY A 32 -3.27 -3.48 -2.09
C GLY A 32 -4.44 -3.76 -3.06
N SER A 33 -5.46 -2.90 -3.08
CA SER A 33 -6.60 -3.02 -3.99
C SER A 33 -6.25 -2.84 -5.47
N LEU A 34 -5.15 -2.16 -5.76
CA LEU A 34 -4.62 -2.02 -7.13
C LEU A 34 -3.92 -3.31 -7.59
N GLY A 35 -3.57 -4.20 -6.66
CA GLY A 35 -2.92 -5.47 -6.95
C GLY A 35 -1.57 -5.27 -7.64
N PRO A 36 -1.17 -6.13 -8.59
CA PRO A 36 0.14 -6.07 -9.24
C PRO A 36 0.48 -4.74 -9.93
N ALA A 37 -0.51 -3.90 -10.23
CA ALA A 37 -0.27 -2.57 -10.79
C ALA A 37 0.40 -1.60 -9.80
N ALA A 38 0.45 -1.93 -8.51
CA ALA A 38 1.11 -1.16 -7.46
C ALA A 38 2.44 -1.78 -7.00
N ASN A 39 3.05 -2.67 -7.79
CA ASN A 39 4.33 -3.29 -7.43
C ASN A 39 5.46 -2.27 -7.17
N ASP A 40 5.44 -1.13 -7.84
CA ASP A 40 6.41 -0.03 -7.61
C ASP A 40 6.35 0.52 -6.16
N ALA A 41 5.28 0.25 -5.41
CA ALA A 41 5.14 0.63 -4.01
C ALA A 41 5.66 -0.43 -3.02
N ALA A 42 6.18 -1.57 -3.49
CA ALA A 42 6.58 -2.70 -2.64
C ALA A 42 7.54 -2.30 -1.52
N ASP A 43 8.63 -1.59 -1.84
CA ASP A 43 9.63 -1.17 -0.84
C ASP A 43 9.03 -0.24 0.23
N ALA A 44 8.11 0.64 -0.16
CA ALA A 44 7.44 1.53 0.78
C ALA A 44 6.49 0.76 1.70
N LEU A 45 5.73 -0.20 1.15
CA LEU A 45 4.87 -1.09 1.93
C LEU A 45 5.69 -1.99 2.87
N GLN A 46 6.87 -2.45 2.46
CA GLN A 46 7.78 -3.21 3.33
C GLN A 46 8.22 -2.38 4.54
N ARG A 47 8.51 -1.09 4.37
CA ARG A 47 8.83 -0.21 5.50
C ARG A 47 7.64 -0.08 6.46
N SER A 48 6.42 0.02 5.94
CA SER A 48 5.18 0.07 6.74
C SER A 48 4.89 -1.21 7.55
N LEU A 49 5.61 -2.32 7.33
CA LEU A 49 5.56 -3.48 8.23
C LEU A 49 6.15 -3.19 9.61
N ASN A 50 6.94 -2.13 9.74
CA ASN A 50 7.52 -1.66 11.01
C ASN A 50 6.84 -0.40 11.54
N ASP A 51 5.64 -0.07 11.05
CA ASP A 51 4.87 1.06 11.56
C ASP A 51 4.56 0.91 13.05
N ASP A 52 4.50 2.02 13.78
CA ASP A 52 4.14 2.04 15.21
C ASP A 52 2.75 1.44 15.47
N ASP A 53 1.81 1.67 14.54
CA ASP A 53 0.44 1.22 14.66
C ASP A 53 0.22 -0.20 14.11
N ALA A 54 -0.39 -1.07 14.92
CA ALA A 54 -0.61 -2.47 14.57
C ALA A 54 -1.54 -2.66 13.37
N TYR A 55 -2.52 -1.76 13.18
CA TYR A 55 -3.43 -1.82 12.05
C TYR A 55 -2.73 -1.45 10.74
N VAL A 56 -1.83 -0.45 10.78
CA VAL A 56 -0.99 -0.11 9.61
C VAL A 56 -0.08 -1.29 9.23
N ARG A 57 0.58 -1.94 10.20
CA ARG A 57 1.40 -3.14 9.94
C ARG A 57 0.60 -4.26 9.28
N PHE A 58 -0.59 -4.54 9.80
CA PHE A 58 -1.49 -5.56 9.22
C PHE A 58 -1.91 -5.20 7.79
N ALA A 59 -2.29 -3.95 7.55
CA ALA A 59 -2.69 -3.48 6.22
C ALA A 59 -1.53 -3.57 5.22
N ALA A 60 -0.31 -3.23 5.63
CA ALA A 60 0.89 -3.34 4.81
C ALA A 60 1.18 -4.79 4.39
N ALA A 61 1.11 -5.75 5.33
CA ALA A 61 1.30 -7.16 5.04
C ALA A 61 0.27 -7.70 4.03
N LYS A 62 -1.01 -7.34 4.22
CA LYS A 62 -2.09 -7.70 3.29
C LYS A 62 -1.87 -7.08 1.90
N ALA A 63 -1.44 -5.83 1.84
CA ALA A 63 -1.16 -5.12 0.60
C ALA A 63 0.00 -5.79 -0.16
N LEU A 64 1.10 -6.10 0.52
CA LEU A 64 2.26 -6.80 -0.07
C LEU A 64 1.86 -8.14 -0.71
N LYS A 65 1.03 -8.93 -0.02
CA LYS A 65 0.49 -10.18 -0.59
C LYS A 65 -0.32 -9.94 -1.87
N ALA A 66 -1.16 -8.91 -1.87
CA ALA A 66 -2.03 -8.58 -2.99
C ALA A 66 -1.25 -8.08 -4.22
N ILE A 67 -0.21 -7.26 -4.03
CA ILE A 67 0.61 -6.74 -5.13
C ILE A 67 1.56 -7.80 -5.71
N ALA A 68 2.01 -8.75 -4.88
CA ALA A 68 2.83 -9.89 -5.33
C ALA A 68 2.07 -10.87 -6.25
N GLY A 69 0.76 -10.68 -6.44
CA GLY A 69 -0.04 -11.52 -7.34
C GLY A 69 -0.37 -12.89 -6.77
N SER A 70 -0.24 -13.10 -5.45
CA SER A 70 -0.76 -14.31 -4.79
C SER A 70 -2.29 -14.26 -4.81
N LYS A 71 -2.86 -14.78 -5.89
CA LYS A 71 -4.19 -15.39 -5.87
C LYS A 71 -4.06 -16.65 -4.99
N PRO A 72 -5.02 -16.97 -4.10
CA PRO A 72 -5.10 -18.32 -3.55
C PRO A 72 -5.19 -19.35 -4.68
#